data_AF-A0A9D8Q931-F1
#
_entry.id   AF-A0A9D8Q931-F1
#
_cell.length_a   1.000
_cell.length_b   1.000
_cell.length_c   1.000
_cell.angle_alpha   90.00
_cell.angle_beta   90.00
_cell.angle_gamma   90.00
#
_symmetry.space_group_name_H-M   'P 1'
#
loop_
_entity.id
_entity.type
_entity.pdbx_description
1 polymer ?
#
loop_
_entity_poly.entity_id
_entity_poly.type
_entity_poly.pdbx_seq_one_letter_code
_entity_poly.pdbx_strand_id
1 'polypeptide(L)'
;MSDVTAGTGGGMTMPTRGQVGSLLNRPDLFLAIGVMGILVVLIFPLPAVLLDLMLALSIILSVLVLMTALFIEEPLEFSAFPTVLLIVTMFRLALNLASTRLILAHGHEGGAAAGHV
;
A
#
# COMPACT_ATOMS: atom_id res chain seq x y z
N MET A 1 -37.78 -28.25 56.44
CA MET A 1 -38.34 -27.88 55.13
C MET A 1 -38.61 -26.39 55.16
N SER A 2 -37.67 -25.61 54.64
CA SER A 2 -37.72 -24.14 54.49
C SER A 2 -36.61 -23.75 53.50
N ASP A 3 -37.03 -23.46 52.29
CA ASP A 3 -36.58 -22.41 51.38
C ASP A 3 -35.11 -21.96 51.30
N VAL A 4 -34.72 -21.75 50.03
CA VAL A 4 -33.91 -20.62 49.57
C VAL A 4 -32.45 -20.60 50.00
N THR A 5 -31.57 -20.83 49.04
CA THR A 5 -30.45 -19.94 48.65
C THR A 5 -29.90 -20.53 47.35
N ALA A 6 -30.46 -20.17 46.20
CA ALA A 6 -30.13 -18.97 45.45
C ALA A 6 -28.62 -18.84 45.20
N GLY A 7 -28.26 -18.82 43.92
CA GLY A 7 -26.94 -18.38 43.50
C GLY A 7 -26.09 -19.50 42.93
N THR A 8 -26.46 -19.94 41.74
CA THR A 8 -25.51 -20.16 40.65
C THR A 8 -24.59 -18.94 40.57
N GLY A 9 -23.52 -18.96 41.37
CA GLY A 9 -22.43 -18.02 41.29
C GLY A 9 -21.65 -18.35 40.03
N GLY A 10 -22.15 -17.89 38.88
CA GLY A 10 -21.38 -17.73 37.67
C GLY A 10 -20.24 -16.78 37.99
N GLY A 11 -19.17 -17.34 38.53
CA GLY A 11 -17.93 -16.63 38.78
C GLY A 11 -17.48 -16.07 37.45
N MET A 12 -17.64 -14.76 37.30
CA MET A 12 -16.94 -13.99 36.30
C MET A 12 -15.46 -14.16 36.60
N THR A 13 -14.86 -15.22 36.04
CA THR A 13 -13.43 -15.48 36.05
C THR A 13 -12.79 -14.31 35.34
N MET A 14 -12.36 -13.33 36.14
CA MET A 14 -11.58 -12.20 35.69
C MET A 14 -10.38 -12.75 34.92
N PRO A 15 -10.17 -12.34 33.66
CA PRO A 15 -8.98 -12.72 32.93
C PRO A 15 -7.77 -12.15 33.67
N THR A 16 -7.01 -13.06 34.29
CA THR A 16 -5.73 -12.80 34.96
C THR A 16 -4.80 -12.04 34.03
N ARG A 17 -4.14 -10.99 34.53
CA ARG A 17 -3.20 -10.11 33.78
C ARG A 17 -2.14 -10.87 32.96
N GLY A 18 -1.82 -12.11 33.31
CA GLY A 18 -0.94 -13.00 32.54
C GLY A 18 -1.51 -13.49 31.19
N GLN A 19 -2.83 -13.53 31.00
CA GLN A 19 -3.45 -13.88 29.70
C GLN A 19 -3.29 -12.76 28.66
N VAL A 20 -3.13 -11.50 29.10
CA VAL A 20 -2.88 -10.35 28.21
C VAL A 20 -1.54 -10.52 27.47
N GLY A 21 -0.53 -11.09 28.12
CA GLY A 21 0.76 -11.40 27.49
C GLY A 21 0.69 -12.54 26.46
N SER A 22 -0.17 -13.54 26.68
CA SER A 22 -0.38 -14.65 25.73
C SER A 22 -1.19 -14.26 24.48
N LEU A 23 -2.00 -13.19 24.57
CA LEU A 23 -2.68 -12.58 23.43
C LEU A 23 -1.70 -11.77 22.57
N LEU A 24 -0.70 -11.13 23.20
CA LEU A 24 0.30 -10.32 22.51
C LEU A 24 1.30 -11.15 21.68
N ASN A 25 1.50 -12.43 22.05
CA ASN A 25 2.40 -13.35 21.36
C ASN A 25 1.72 -14.17 20.25
N ARG A 26 0.50 -13.81 19.85
CA ARG A 26 -0.14 -14.44 18.68
C ARG A 26 0.48 -13.89 17.40
N PRO A 27 0.98 -14.75 16.49
CA PRO A 27 1.54 -14.31 15.21
C PRO A 27 0.53 -13.52 14.37
N ASP A 28 -0.77 -13.76 14.56
CA ASP A 28 -1.86 -13.01 13.93
C ASP A 28 -1.87 -11.51 14.32
N LEU A 29 -1.48 -11.18 15.55
CA LEU A 29 -1.40 -9.79 16.02
C LEU A 29 -0.25 -9.05 15.36
N PHE A 30 0.88 -9.73 15.15
CA PHE A 30 2.00 -9.20 14.40
C PHE A 30 1.62 -8.89 12.95
N LEU A 31 0.85 -9.78 12.31
CA LEU A 31 0.32 -9.56 10.97
C LEU A 31 -0.64 -8.37 10.94
N ALA A 32 -1.58 -8.30 11.91
CA ALA A 32 -2.55 -7.21 12.01
C ALA A 32 -1.88 -5.84 12.22
N ILE A 33 -0.88 -5.74 13.10
CA ILE A 33 -0.12 -4.50 13.32
C ILE A 33 0.69 -4.14 12.07
N GLY A 34 1.27 -5.13 11.39
CA GLY A 34 1.99 -4.94 10.13
C GLY A 34 1.09 -4.36 9.02
N VAL A 35 -0.11 -4.93 8.84
CA VAL A 35 -1.11 -4.43 7.89
C VAL A 35 -1.58 -3.03 8.27
N MET A 36 -1.83 -2.78 9.56
CA MET A 36 -2.23 -1.47 10.04
C MET A 36 -1.14 -0.41 9.81
N GLY A 37 0.14 -0.78 9.95
CA GLY A 37 1.27 0.08 9.62
C GLY A 37 1.36 0.42 8.13
N ILE A 38 1.11 -0.54 7.25
CA ILE A 38 1.03 -0.31 5.79
C ILE A 38 -0.10 0.68 5.47
N LEU A 39 -1.25 0.56 6.14
CA LEU A 39 -2.37 1.51 5.97
C LEU A 39 -2.02 2.92 6.43
N VAL A 40 -1.25 3.08 7.51
CA VAL A 40 -0.78 4.40 7.98
C VAL A 40 0.20 5.04 7.01
N VAL A 41 1.12 4.24 6.45
CA VAL A 41 2.04 4.70 5.41
C VAL A 41 1.28 5.02 4.12
N LEU A 42 0.17 4.32 3.84
CA LEU A 42 -0.75 4.64 2.74
C LEU A 42 -1.48 5.97 2.95
N ILE A 43 -1.76 6.32 4.21
CA ILE A 43 -2.34 7.59 4.63
C ILE A 43 -1.35 8.76 4.51
N PHE A 44 -0.04 8.55 4.73
CA PHE A 44 0.95 9.65 4.66
C PHE A 44 1.25 10.03 3.19
N PRO A 45 0.84 11.22 2.73
CA PRO A 45 0.74 11.48 1.31
C PRO A 45 1.99 12.24 0.80
N LEU A 46 2.45 11.91 -0.42
CA LEU A 46 3.66 12.51 -1.02
C LEU A 46 3.34 13.89 -1.67
N PRO A 47 4.27 14.85 -1.69
CA PRO A 47 4.02 16.16 -2.29
C PRO A 47 3.82 16.09 -3.81
N ALA A 48 2.81 16.79 -4.34
CA ALA A 48 2.40 16.78 -5.75
C ALA A 48 3.51 17.14 -6.76
N VAL A 49 4.47 17.99 -6.36
CA VAL A 49 5.60 18.40 -7.21
C VAL A 49 6.51 17.21 -7.59
N LEU A 50 6.69 16.26 -6.66
CA LEU A 50 7.51 15.08 -6.93
C LEU A 50 6.82 14.12 -7.91
N LEU A 51 5.49 14.13 -7.93
CA LEU A 51 4.68 13.30 -8.82
C LEU A 51 4.83 13.71 -10.29
N ASP A 52 4.74 15.00 -10.58
CA ASP A 52 4.85 15.54 -11.93
C ASP A 52 6.24 15.24 -12.53
N LEU A 53 7.30 15.42 -11.74
CA LEU A 53 8.66 15.04 -12.12
C LEU A 53 8.80 13.54 -12.43
N MET A 54 8.24 12.68 -11.58
CA MET A 54 8.27 11.22 -11.77
C MET A 54 7.46 10.79 -13.00
N LEU A 55 6.28 11.40 -13.24
CA LEU A 55 5.47 11.16 -14.44
C LEU A 55 6.19 11.61 -15.71
N ALA A 56 6.81 12.79 -15.71
CA ALA A 56 7.62 13.26 -16.83
C ALA A 56 8.78 12.29 -17.13
N LEU A 57 9.49 11.81 -16.10
CA LEU A 57 10.57 10.83 -16.24
C LEU A 57 10.09 9.51 -16.85
N SER A 58 8.91 9.03 -16.46
CA SER A 58 8.27 7.83 -17.02
C SER A 58 7.97 7.93 -18.52
N ILE A 59 7.52 9.09 -18.99
CA ILE A 59 7.29 9.33 -20.41
C ILE A 59 8.62 9.37 -21.17
N ILE A 60 9.62 10.09 -20.65
CA ILE A 60 10.95 10.20 -21.27
C ILE A 60 11.62 8.82 -21.40
N LEU A 61 11.65 8.02 -20.33
CA LEU A 61 12.25 6.68 -20.35
C LEU A 61 11.55 5.73 -21.32
N SER A 62 10.22 5.82 -21.43
CA SER A 62 9.49 4.98 -22.38
C SER A 62 9.73 5.35 -23.83
N VAL A 63 9.86 6.64 -24.14
CA VAL A 63 10.20 7.10 -25.49
C VAL A 63 11.66 6.77 -25.80
N LEU A 64 12.56 6.88 -24.82
CA LEU A 64 13.96 6.47 -24.96
C LEU A 64 14.08 4.99 -25.32
N VAL A 65 13.39 4.11 -24.59
CA VAL A 65 13.38 2.67 -24.85
C VAL A 65 12.75 2.34 -26.19
N LEU A 66 11.69 3.05 -26.59
CA LEU A 66 11.11 2.93 -27.93
C LEU A 66 12.11 3.32 -29.03
N MET A 67 12.85 4.41 -28.82
CA MET A 67 13.88 4.88 -29.75
C MET A 67 15.01 3.85 -29.83
N THR A 68 15.49 3.34 -28.69
CA THR A 68 16.49 2.27 -28.66
C THR A 68 15.97 1.03 -29.41
N ALA A 69 14.74 0.58 -29.13
CA ALA A 69 14.12 -0.59 -29.77
C ALA A 69 14.06 -0.50 -31.30
N LEU A 70 13.83 0.69 -31.84
CA LEU A 70 13.72 0.94 -33.29
C LEU A 70 15.08 0.92 -34.00
N PHE A 71 16.19 1.04 -33.28
CA PHE A 71 17.54 1.13 -33.83
C PHE A 71 18.43 -0.08 -33.48
N ILE A 72 17.85 -1.12 -32.86
CA ILE A 72 18.51 -2.39 -32.53
C ILE A 72 18.71 -3.21 -33.82
N GLU A 73 19.96 -3.51 -34.18
CA GLU A 73 20.34 -4.29 -35.38
C GLU A 73 20.95 -5.67 -35.04
N GLU A 74 21.35 -5.95 -33.79
CA GLU A 74 22.07 -7.19 -33.42
C GLU A 74 21.36 -8.11 -32.39
N PRO A 75 21.43 -9.45 -32.57
CA PRO A 75 20.78 -10.46 -31.72
C PRO A 75 21.35 -10.60 -30.30
N LEU A 76 22.44 -9.92 -29.94
CA LEU A 76 22.95 -9.90 -28.56
C LEU A 76 22.10 -8.98 -27.65
N GLU A 77 21.37 -8.03 -28.25
CA GLU A 77 20.39 -7.20 -27.56
C GLU A 77 19.09 -7.96 -27.27
N PHE A 78 18.80 -9.07 -27.98
CA PHE A 78 17.57 -9.85 -27.78
C PHE A 78 17.41 -10.44 -26.37
N SER A 79 18.51 -10.70 -25.64
CA SER A 79 18.43 -11.18 -24.26
C SER A 79 18.32 -10.06 -23.23
N ALA A 80 18.90 -8.88 -23.51
CA ALA A 80 18.84 -7.72 -22.61
C ALA A 80 17.58 -6.89 -22.84
N PHE A 81 17.04 -6.91 -24.06
CA PHE A 81 15.90 -6.13 -24.50
C PHE A 81 14.62 -6.42 -23.70
N PRO A 82 14.18 -7.68 -23.53
CA PRO A 82 12.99 -8.00 -22.73
C PRO A 82 13.15 -7.57 -21.27
N THR A 83 14.34 -7.70 -20.70
CA THR A 83 14.62 -7.33 -19.32
C THR A 83 14.53 -5.82 -19.11
N VAL A 84 15.14 -5.03 -20.00
CA VAL A 84 15.04 -3.56 -19.97
C VAL A 84 13.59 -3.11 -20.14
N LEU A 85 12.84 -3.73 -21.07
CA LEU A 85 11.44 -3.41 -21.32
C LEU A 85 10.53 -3.78 -20.13
N LEU A 86 10.79 -4.91 -19.46
CA LEU A 86 10.09 -5.28 -18.22
C LEU A 86 10.37 -4.30 -17.07
N ILE A 87 11.63 -3.92 -16.85
CA ILE A 87 11.99 -2.97 -15.79
C ILE A 87 11.30 -1.62 -16.03
N VAL A 88 11.29 -1.14 -17.27
CA VAL A 88 10.64 0.13 -17.65
C VAL A 88 9.12 0.06 -17.46
N THR A 89 8.53 -1.09 -17.76
CA THR A 89 7.08 -1.31 -17.58
C THR A 89 6.71 -1.41 -16.09
N MET A 90 7.53 -2.07 -15.28
CA MET A 90 7.38 -2.12 -13.81
C MET A 90 7.50 -0.72 -13.19
N PHE A 91 8.49 0.06 -13.63
CA PHE A 91 8.65 1.46 -13.23
C PHE A 91 7.40 2.30 -13.58
N ARG A 92 6.87 2.14 -14.80
CA ARG A 92 5.61 2.75 -15.23
C ARG A 92 4.44 2.39 -14.31
N LEU A 93 4.27 1.10 -14.00
CA LEU A 93 3.19 0.63 -13.12
C LEU A 93 3.30 1.21 -11.71
N ALA A 94 4.51 1.23 -11.13
CA ALA A 94 4.75 1.76 -9.79
C ALA A 94 4.42 3.26 -9.69
N LEU A 95 4.83 4.05 -10.68
CA LEU A 95 4.55 5.49 -10.71
C LEU A 95 3.07 5.81 -10.94
N ASN A 96 2.40 5.03 -11.78
CA ASN A 96 0.97 5.20 -12.01
C ASN A 96 0.15 4.82 -10.75
N LEU A 97 0.57 3.81 -9.97
CA LEU A 97 -0.02 3.49 -8.66
C LEU A 97 0.23 4.57 -7.61
N ALA A 98 1.44 5.13 -7.58
CA ALA A 98 1.77 6.24 -6.70
C ALA A 98 0.93 7.49 -7.04
N SER A 99 0.72 7.76 -8.34
CA SER A 99 -0.12 8.86 -8.84
C SER A 99 -1.58 8.75 -8.43
N THR A 100 -2.21 7.59 -8.65
CA THR A 100 -3.61 7.40 -8.25
C THR A 100 -3.79 7.48 -6.75
N ARG A 101 -2.87 6.89 -5.96
CA ARG A 101 -2.89 7.05 -4.50
C ARG A 101 -2.73 8.51 -4.09
N LEU A 102 -1.85 9.27 -4.75
CA LEU A 102 -1.64 10.68 -4.46
C LEU A 102 -2.84 11.55 -4.79
N ILE A 103 -3.43 11.34 -5.97
CA ILE A 103 -4.63 12.03 -6.43
C ILE A 103 -5.81 11.69 -5.53
N LEU A 104 -5.94 10.45 -5.06
CA LEU A 104 -7.00 10.05 -4.12
C LEU A 104 -6.74 10.56 -2.69
N ALA A 105 -5.48 10.64 -2.26
CA ALA A 105 -5.09 11.15 -0.94
C ALA A 105 -5.03 12.69 -0.85
N HIS A 106 -5.05 13.42 -1.97
CA HIS A 106 -5.15 14.89 -1.98
C HIS A 106 -6.36 15.42 -2.77
N GLY A 107 -7.14 14.56 -3.43
CA GLY A 107 -8.29 14.95 -4.24
C GLY A 107 -9.41 15.61 -3.44
N HIS A 108 -9.47 15.34 -2.13
CA HIS A 108 -10.33 16.01 -1.17
C HIS A 108 -9.78 17.33 -0.58
N GLU A 109 -8.53 17.72 -0.86
CA GLU A 109 -7.91 18.96 -0.38
C GLU A 109 -7.73 20.03 -1.48
N GLY A 110 -7.90 19.68 -2.75
CA GLY A 110 -7.91 20.63 -3.87
C GLY A 110 -9.30 21.26 -4.07
N GLY A 111 -9.36 22.60 -4.20
CA GLY A 111 -10.58 23.43 -4.20
C GLY A 111 -11.62 23.24 -5.32
N ALA A 112 -11.66 22.07 -5.95
CA ALA A 112 -12.68 21.66 -6.90
C ALA A 112 -13.15 20.24 -6.57
N ALA A 113 -13.68 20.05 -5.35
CA ALA A 113 -14.55 18.92 -5.07
C ALA A 113 -15.58 18.84 -6.20
N ALA A 114 -15.56 17.72 -6.93
CA ALA A 114 -16.33 17.45 -8.13
C ALA A 114 -17.84 17.32 -7.84
N GLY A 115 -18.43 18.41 -7.34
CA GLY A 115 -19.80 18.52 -6.87
C GLY A 115 -20.25 19.98 -6.65
N HIS A 116 -19.66 20.94 -7.36
CA HIS A 116 -20.20 22.30 -7.45
C HIS A 116 -20.22 22.78 -8.91
N VAL A 117 -21.13 22.19 -9.69
CA VAL A 117 -21.96 22.88 -10.67
C VAL A 117 -23.40 22.41 -10.52
#